data_AF-A0A7C7V1Q2-F1
#
_entry.id   AF-A0A7C7V1Q2-F1
#
_cell.length_a   1.000
_cell.length_b   1.000
_cell.length_c   1.000
_cell.angle_alpha   90.00
_cell.angle_beta   90.00
_cell.angle_gamma   90.00
#
_symmetry.space_group_name_H-M   'P 1'
#
loop_
_entity.id
_entity.type
_entity.pdbx_description
1 polymer ?
#
loop_
_entity_poly.entity_id
_entity_poly.type
_entity_poly.pdbx_seq_one_letter_code
_entity_poly.pdbx_strand_id
1 'polypeptide(L)'
;MLDLPTSDDQWYAHARNQITELLTGYGPIAVLWLDAAHVIPPARLQEAYDTVKSLQPDCLVVVNHGYGANGRRIRYWPLDIIAGERSLAPPDGHVPTIEHNGKTYYIPMETCDTIAVGTHSKGWFWEPGEQMKEVQRELLTLYRKTRSRKTNLLLNAAPDRHGRLPATTVQCLLELGEAIRKLEKK
;
A
#
# COMPACT_ATOMS: atom_id res chain seq x y z
N MET A 1 -24.20 10.40 -17.58
CA MET A 1 -24.69 9.67 -16.39
C MET A 1 -23.88 8.38 -16.38
N LEU A 2 -23.01 8.16 -15.38
CA LEU A 2 -22.30 6.89 -15.29
C LEU A 2 -23.34 5.83 -14.87
N ASP A 3 -23.53 4.80 -15.69
CA ASP A 3 -24.38 3.66 -15.35
C ASP A 3 -23.75 2.92 -14.17
N LEU A 4 -24.12 3.33 -12.96
CA LEU A 4 -23.68 2.65 -11.75
C LEU A 4 -24.32 1.25 -11.73
N PRO A 5 -23.56 0.21 -11.38
CA PRO A 5 -24.07 -1.15 -11.33
C PRO A 5 -25.28 -1.24 -10.40
N THR A 6 -26.35 -1.86 -10.89
CA THR A 6 -27.64 -1.97 -10.19
C THR A 6 -27.72 -3.14 -9.21
N SER A 7 -26.73 -4.04 -9.22
CA SER A 7 -26.56 -5.11 -8.23
C SER A 7 -25.09 -5.32 -7.84
N ASP A 8 -24.86 -5.98 -6.70
CA ASP A 8 -23.51 -6.36 -6.24
C ASP A 8 -22.74 -7.13 -7.31
N ASP A 9 -23.37 -8.11 -7.97
CA ASP A 9 -22.73 -8.93 -9.00
C ASP A 9 -22.29 -8.11 -10.21
N GLN A 10 -23.10 -7.13 -10.62
CA GLN A 10 -22.72 -6.21 -11.69
C GLN A 10 -21.54 -5.34 -11.27
N TRP A 11 -21.47 -4.93 -10.00
CA TRP A 11 -20.34 -4.16 -9.48
C TRP A 11 -19.05 -4.98 -9.49
N TYR A 12 -19.08 -6.22 -9.01
CA TYR A 12 -17.90 -7.09 -9.03
C TYR A 12 -17.47 -7.45 -10.45
N ALA A 13 -18.42 -7.65 -11.38
CA ALA A 13 -18.11 -7.83 -12.79
C ALA A 13 -17.42 -6.58 -13.38
N HIS A 14 -17.91 -5.38 -13.05
CA HIS A 14 -17.29 -4.14 -13.47
C HIS A 14 -15.88 -3.95 -12.91
N ALA A 15 -15.68 -4.21 -11.60
CA ALA A 15 -14.38 -4.14 -10.96
C ALA A 15 -13.38 -5.12 -11.59
N ARG A 16 -13.81 -6.35 -11.90
CA ARG A 16 -12.98 -7.34 -12.61
C ARG A 16 -12.61 -6.87 -14.02
N ASN A 17 -13.53 -6.22 -14.73
CA ASN A 17 -13.24 -5.66 -16.05
C ASN A 17 -12.19 -4.54 -15.97
N GLN A 18 -12.27 -3.67 -14.95
CA GLN A 18 -11.24 -2.65 -14.71
C GLN A 18 -9.88 -3.25 -14.35
N ILE A 19 -9.83 -4.30 -13.52
CA ILE A 19 -8.59 -5.03 -13.22
C ILE A 19 -8.00 -5.63 -14.51
N THR A 20 -8.85 -6.23 -15.35
CA THR A 20 -8.43 -6.79 -16.65
C THR A 20 -7.85 -5.72 -17.56
N GLU A 21 -8.51 -4.57 -17.66
CA GLU A 21 -8.03 -3.43 -18.45
C GLU A 21 -6.65 -2.96 -17.98
N LEU A 22 -6.46 -2.76 -16.66
CA LEU A 22 -5.18 -2.35 -16.09
C LEU A 22 -4.06 -3.36 -16.38
N LEU A 23 -4.34 -4.65 -16.25
CA LEU A 23 -3.35 -5.72 -16.42
C LEU A 23 -3.11 -6.12 -17.87
N THR A 24 -3.86 -5.61 -18.84
CA THR A 24 -3.65 -5.91 -20.27
C THR A 24 -3.25 -4.68 -21.07
N GLY A 25 -3.63 -3.47 -20.63
CA GLY A 25 -3.37 -2.21 -21.32
C GLY A 25 -2.05 -1.52 -20.96
N TYR A 26 -1.43 -1.85 -19.81
CA TYR A 26 -0.31 -1.07 -19.26
C TYR A 26 1.02 -1.85 -19.17
N GLY A 27 1.12 -2.99 -19.87
CA GLY A 27 2.32 -3.84 -19.84
C GLY A 27 2.49 -4.57 -18.51
N PRO A 28 3.71 -5.05 -18.18
CA PRO A 28 3.98 -5.75 -16.93
C PRO A 28 3.75 -4.86 -15.71
N ILE A 29 2.85 -5.27 -14.83
CA ILE A 29 2.51 -4.60 -13.57
C ILE A 29 3.13 -5.39 -12.42
N ALA A 30 4.03 -4.76 -11.67
CA ALA A 30 4.72 -5.42 -10.55
C ALA A 30 3.79 -5.65 -9.35
N VAL A 31 2.87 -4.73 -9.08
CA VAL A 31 2.01 -4.75 -7.88
C VAL A 31 0.61 -4.23 -8.23
N LEU A 32 -0.41 -4.96 -7.82
CA LEU A 32 -1.78 -4.46 -7.71
C LEU A 32 -2.14 -4.30 -6.23
N TRP A 33 -2.44 -3.07 -5.81
CA TRP A 33 -2.69 -2.72 -4.40
C TRP A 33 -4.19 -2.46 -4.18
N LEU A 34 -4.86 -3.38 -3.48
CA LEU A 34 -6.30 -3.33 -3.22
C LEU A 34 -6.59 -2.73 -1.84
N ASP A 35 -7.36 -1.65 -1.84
CA ASP A 35 -7.80 -0.97 -0.61
C ASP A 35 -9.20 -1.42 -0.16
N ALA A 36 -9.56 -1.06 1.07
CA ALA A 36 -10.90 -1.21 1.64
C ALA A 36 -11.43 -2.66 1.68
N ALA A 37 -10.57 -3.66 1.79
CA ALA A 37 -10.97 -5.07 1.79
C ALA A 37 -11.94 -5.49 2.91
N HIS A 38 -12.11 -4.67 3.96
CA HIS A 38 -13.07 -4.92 5.04
C HIS A 38 -14.54 -5.00 4.59
N VAL A 39 -14.89 -4.42 3.44
CA VAL A 39 -16.23 -4.52 2.84
C VAL A 39 -16.35 -5.59 1.76
N ILE A 40 -15.25 -6.27 1.41
CA ILE A 40 -15.20 -7.24 0.31
C ILE A 40 -15.40 -8.65 0.87
N PRO A 41 -16.41 -9.41 0.41
CA PRO A 41 -16.57 -10.81 0.77
C PRO A 41 -15.35 -11.65 0.35
N PRO A 42 -14.91 -12.64 1.14
CA PRO A 42 -13.73 -13.45 0.81
C PRO A 42 -13.79 -14.10 -0.58
N ALA A 43 -14.96 -14.58 -1.02
CA ALA A 43 -15.12 -15.15 -2.35
C ALA A 43 -14.83 -14.14 -3.48
N ARG A 44 -15.21 -12.87 -3.29
CA ARG A 44 -14.96 -11.80 -4.27
C ARG A 44 -13.51 -11.37 -4.29
N LEU A 45 -12.83 -11.39 -3.14
CA LEU A 45 -11.40 -11.18 -3.07
C LEU A 45 -10.63 -12.32 -3.77
N GLN A 46 -11.07 -13.57 -3.59
CA GLN A 46 -10.51 -14.72 -4.31
C GLN A 46 -10.68 -14.56 -5.83
N GLU A 47 -11.86 -14.19 -6.32
CA GLU A 47 -12.09 -13.92 -7.74
C GLU A 47 -11.17 -12.83 -8.30
N ALA A 48 -10.96 -11.74 -7.55
CA ALA A 48 -10.05 -10.68 -7.94
C ALA A 48 -8.60 -11.18 -8.02
N TYR A 49 -8.13 -11.90 -7.00
CA TYR A 49 -6.78 -12.48 -6.97
C TYR A 49 -6.56 -13.46 -8.13
N ASP A 50 -7.51 -14.37 -8.37
CA ASP A 50 -7.42 -15.34 -9.47
C ASP A 50 -7.39 -14.64 -10.83
N THR A 51 -8.17 -13.57 -11.00
CA THR A 51 -8.13 -12.73 -12.20
C THR A 51 -6.72 -12.17 -12.42
N VAL A 52 -6.13 -11.56 -11.39
CA VAL A 52 -4.77 -11.01 -11.45
C VAL A 52 -3.77 -12.10 -11.84
N LYS A 53 -3.77 -13.22 -11.12
CA LYS A 53 -2.80 -14.31 -11.34
C LYS A 53 -2.96 -15.01 -12.68
N SER A 54 -4.17 -15.03 -13.25
CA SER A 54 -4.40 -15.57 -14.59
C SER A 54 -3.85 -14.69 -15.71
N LEU A 55 -3.86 -13.37 -15.52
CA LEU A 55 -3.40 -12.40 -16.52
C LEU A 55 -1.91 -12.09 -16.39
N GLN A 56 -1.44 -11.90 -15.16
CA GLN A 56 -0.05 -11.60 -14.83
C GLN A 56 0.37 -12.35 -13.56
N PRO A 57 0.90 -13.59 -13.68
CA PRO A 57 1.23 -14.42 -12.51
C PRO A 57 2.30 -13.80 -11.60
N ASP A 58 3.20 -12.98 -12.16
CA ASP A 58 4.25 -12.27 -11.43
C ASP A 58 3.78 -10.96 -10.76
N CYS A 59 2.55 -10.51 -11.03
CA CYS A 59 1.98 -9.32 -10.39
C CYS A 59 1.65 -9.63 -8.93
N LEU A 60 2.28 -8.93 -7.98
CA LEU A 60 2.04 -9.10 -6.55
C LEU A 60 0.72 -8.44 -6.14
N VAL A 61 -0.14 -9.17 -5.45
CA VAL A 61 -1.40 -8.64 -4.92
C VAL A 61 -1.20 -8.22 -3.47
N VAL A 62 -1.31 -6.93 -3.22
CA VAL A 62 -1.31 -6.35 -1.87
C VAL A 62 -2.76 -6.10 -1.46
N VAL A 63 -3.11 -6.46 -0.24
CA VAL A 63 -4.43 -6.14 0.33
C VAL A 63 -4.22 -5.30 1.59
N ASN A 64 -4.78 -4.09 1.61
CA ASN A 64 -4.66 -3.20 2.75
C ASN A 64 -5.27 -3.84 4.00
N HIS A 65 -4.45 -4.14 5.00
CA HIS A 65 -4.94 -4.67 6.27
C HIS A 65 -5.41 -3.55 7.21
N GLY A 66 -5.19 -2.27 6.88
CA GLY A 66 -5.61 -1.12 7.67
C GLY A 66 -4.85 -0.96 8.99
N TYR A 67 -5.27 0.02 9.79
CA TYR A 67 -4.65 0.36 11.08
C TYR A 67 -4.53 -0.85 12.03
N GLY A 68 -3.42 -0.88 12.77
CA GLY A 68 -3.08 -1.95 13.71
C GLY A 68 -2.58 -3.24 13.06
N ALA A 69 -2.43 -3.30 11.73
CA ALA A 69 -1.83 -4.45 11.04
C ALA A 69 -0.32 -4.43 11.26
N ASN A 70 0.15 -5.35 12.10
CA ASN A 70 1.56 -5.49 12.42
C ASN A 70 2.21 -6.69 11.69
N GLY A 71 1.57 -7.25 10.67
CA GLY A 71 2.12 -8.37 9.91
C GLY A 71 1.96 -9.76 10.54
N ARG A 72 1.57 -9.89 11.82
CA ARG A 72 1.43 -11.20 12.48
C ARG A 72 0.17 -11.98 12.10
N ARG A 73 -0.86 -11.30 11.58
CA ARG A 73 -2.15 -11.91 11.25
C ARG A 73 -2.57 -11.53 9.84
N ILE A 74 -2.86 -12.56 9.05
CA ILE A 74 -3.59 -12.46 7.79
C ILE A 74 -5.06 -12.15 8.13
N ARG A 75 -5.52 -10.94 7.80
CA ARG A 75 -6.92 -10.53 7.97
C ARG A 75 -7.76 -10.81 6.73
N TYR A 76 -7.14 -10.68 5.57
CA TYR A 76 -7.76 -10.88 4.27
C TYR A 76 -6.99 -11.98 3.56
N TRP A 77 -7.65 -12.78 2.74
CA TRP A 77 -7.03 -13.84 1.97
C TRP A 77 -7.80 -14.04 0.67
N PRO A 78 -7.14 -14.32 -0.47
CA PRO A 78 -5.68 -14.43 -0.67
C PRO A 78 -4.96 -13.07 -0.83
N LEU A 79 -3.62 -13.10 -0.68
CA LEU A 79 -2.71 -11.97 -0.94
C LEU A 79 -1.25 -12.47 -1.09
N ASP A 80 -0.37 -11.60 -1.56
CA ASP A 80 1.08 -11.83 -1.59
C ASP A 80 1.84 -10.96 -0.56
N ILE A 81 1.32 -9.77 -0.21
CA ILE A 81 1.97 -8.84 0.75
C ILE A 81 0.96 -8.26 1.73
N ILE A 82 1.28 -8.30 3.03
CA ILE A 82 0.48 -7.62 4.05
C ILE A 82 0.85 -6.13 4.05
N ALA A 83 -0.12 -5.26 3.78
CA ALA A 83 0.06 -3.81 3.95
C ALA A 83 -0.48 -3.33 5.30
N GLY A 84 0.42 -2.78 6.12
CA GLY A 84 0.09 -2.10 7.36
C GLY A 84 -0.09 -0.60 7.14
N GLU A 85 -1.34 -0.12 7.15
CA GLU A 85 -1.65 1.31 7.08
C GLU A 85 -1.18 2.00 8.36
N ARG A 86 -0.14 2.84 8.24
CA ARG A 86 0.55 3.56 9.32
C ARG A 86 0.98 2.67 10.49
N SER A 87 1.11 1.38 10.22
CA SER A 87 1.32 0.35 11.22
C SER A 87 2.64 -0.34 10.95
N LEU A 88 3.53 -0.26 11.93
CA LEU A 88 4.81 -0.95 11.90
C LEU A 88 4.61 -2.42 12.31
N ALA A 89 5.46 -3.29 11.75
CA ALA A 89 5.69 -4.60 12.35
C ALA A 89 6.12 -4.47 13.84
N PRO A 90 6.11 -5.54 14.63
CA PRO A 90 6.63 -5.57 15.98
C PRO A 90 8.13 -5.21 16.06
N PRO A 91 8.65 -4.78 17.22
CA PRO A 91 10.07 -4.44 17.38
C PRO A 91 11.04 -5.58 17.07
N ASP A 92 10.64 -6.84 17.27
CA ASP A 92 11.40 -8.05 16.90
C ASP A 92 11.39 -8.35 15.38
N GLY A 93 10.59 -7.59 14.63
CA GLY A 93 10.50 -7.63 13.18
C GLY A 93 9.40 -8.54 12.65
N HIS A 94 9.09 -8.37 11.37
CA HIS A 94 8.17 -9.25 10.65
C HIS A 94 8.81 -10.61 10.37
N VAL A 95 8.01 -11.68 10.50
CA VAL A 95 8.38 -13.03 10.11
C VAL A 95 7.55 -13.39 8.87
N PRO A 96 8.15 -13.42 7.67
CA PRO A 96 7.39 -13.57 6.43
C PRO A 96 6.90 -15.00 6.19
N THR A 97 7.43 -15.99 6.90
CA THR A 97 6.93 -17.36 6.85
C THR A 97 5.66 -17.47 7.69
N ILE A 98 4.49 -17.53 7.04
CA ILE A 98 3.18 -17.55 7.71
C ILE A 98 2.44 -18.83 7.36
N GLU A 99 1.90 -19.50 8.37
CA GLU A 99 0.98 -20.63 8.18
C GLU A 99 -0.46 -20.11 7.98
N HIS A 100 -1.12 -20.57 6.93
CA HIS A 100 -2.52 -20.30 6.63
C HIS A 100 -3.18 -21.53 6.01
N ASN A 101 -4.34 -21.94 6.55
CA ASN A 101 -5.10 -23.11 6.08
C ASN A 101 -4.24 -24.39 5.91
N GLY A 102 -3.35 -24.66 6.86
CA GLY A 102 -2.48 -25.85 6.86
C GLY A 102 -1.34 -25.82 5.84
N LYS A 103 -1.08 -24.67 5.20
CA LYS A 103 0.05 -24.46 4.28
C LYS A 103 0.93 -23.33 4.76
N THR A 104 2.21 -23.41 4.47
CA THR A 104 3.19 -22.36 4.77
C THR A 104 3.44 -21.51 3.54
N TYR A 105 3.38 -20.19 3.70
CA TYR A 105 3.58 -19.20 2.65
C TYR A 105 4.69 -18.22 3.04
N TYR A 106 5.36 -17.64 2.04
CA TYR A 106 6.23 -16.49 2.22
C TYR A 106 5.45 -15.21 1.88
N ILE A 107 5.09 -14.43 2.89
CA ILE A 107 4.26 -13.22 2.80
C ILE A 107 5.01 -12.07 3.47
N PRO A 108 5.73 -11.24 2.71
CA PRO A 108 6.38 -10.06 3.27
C PRO A 108 5.34 -9.02 3.75
N MET A 109 5.83 -8.02 4.47
CA MET A 109 5.02 -6.90 4.93
C MET A 109 5.58 -5.58 4.40
N GLU A 110 4.65 -4.69 4.07
CA GLU A 110 4.89 -3.28 3.80
C GLU A 110 4.20 -2.44 4.89
N THR A 111 4.85 -1.36 5.32
CA THR A 111 4.19 -0.28 6.06
C THR A 111 3.99 0.88 5.10
N CYS A 112 2.74 1.33 4.91
CA CYS A 112 2.44 2.52 4.12
C CYS A 112 2.10 3.71 5.04
N ASP A 113 2.62 4.90 4.73
CA ASP A 113 2.34 6.13 5.47
C ASP A 113 2.53 7.35 4.56
N THR A 114 2.19 8.54 5.05
CA THR A 114 2.18 9.78 4.29
C THR A 114 3.41 10.63 4.57
N ILE A 115 3.88 11.39 3.58
CA ILE A 115 4.91 12.42 3.76
C ILE A 115 4.35 13.68 4.43
N ALA A 116 3.07 13.94 4.24
CA ALA A 116 2.37 15.09 4.77
C ALA A 116 1.45 14.71 5.94
N VAL A 117 1.14 15.70 6.77
CA VAL A 117 -0.03 15.71 7.65
C VAL A 117 -1.09 16.61 7.02
N GLY A 118 -2.28 16.05 6.87
CA GLY A 118 -3.46 16.75 6.39
C GLY A 118 -4.56 16.73 7.45
N THR A 119 -5.44 17.72 7.40
CA THR A 119 -6.61 17.88 8.27
C THR A 119 -7.72 16.93 7.84
N HIS A 120 -8.01 16.84 6.54
CA HIS A 120 -9.15 16.06 6.02
C HIS A 120 -8.70 14.74 5.41
N SER A 121 -7.68 14.78 4.55
CA SER A 121 -7.15 13.58 3.89
C SER A 121 -6.19 12.78 4.77
N LYS A 122 -5.87 13.31 5.95
CA LYS A 122 -4.78 12.85 6.82
C LYS A 122 -3.42 12.78 6.11
N GLY A 123 -3.25 13.48 4.99
CA GLY A 123 -2.03 13.52 4.17
C GLY A 123 -1.97 12.48 3.04
N TRP A 124 -3.03 11.70 2.81
CA TRP A 124 -3.08 10.77 1.67
C TRP A 124 -3.35 11.49 0.35
N PHE A 125 -4.19 12.53 0.38
CA PHE A 125 -4.51 13.39 -0.76
C PHE A 125 -4.07 14.82 -0.47
N TRP A 126 -3.68 15.53 -1.52
CA TRP A 126 -3.27 16.92 -1.40
C TRP A 126 -4.44 17.77 -0.91
N GLU A 127 -4.17 18.64 0.05
CA GLU A 127 -5.08 19.70 0.48
C GLU A 127 -4.34 21.04 0.65
N PRO A 128 -5.03 22.18 0.43
CA PRO A 128 -4.42 23.49 0.64
C PRO A 128 -3.92 23.63 2.08
N GLY A 129 -2.63 23.96 2.23
CA GLY A 129 -2.03 24.19 3.54
C GLY A 129 -1.58 22.92 4.28
N GLU A 130 -1.58 21.74 3.65
CA GLU A 130 -0.97 20.54 4.25
C GLU A 130 0.48 20.80 4.66
N GLN A 131 0.89 20.22 5.79
CA GLN A 131 2.23 20.40 6.33
C GLN A 131 3.05 19.14 6.08
N MET A 132 4.33 19.28 5.75
CA MET A 132 5.21 18.12 5.64
C MET A 132 5.56 17.62 7.04
N LYS A 133 5.65 16.29 7.20
CA LYS A 133 6.25 15.69 8.39
C LYS A 133 7.72 16.09 8.50
N GLU A 134 8.22 16.24 9.72
CA GLU A 134 9.63 16.54 9.96
C GLU A 134 10.53 15.41 9.46
N VAL A 135 11.49 15.75 8.60
CA VAL A 135 12.39 14.78 7.95
C VAL A 135 13.15 13.93 8.98
N GLN A 136 13.77 14.56 9.98
CA GLN A 136 14.64 13.85 10.93
C GLN A 136 13.85 13.06 11.98
N ARG A 137 12.85 13.70 12.59
CA ARG A 137 12.14 13.13 13.74
C ARG A 137 11.07 12.14 13.34
N GLU A 138 10.41 12.35 12.21
CA GLU A 138 9.28 11.54 11.77
C GLU A 138 9.66 10.61 10.63
N LEU A 139 10.06 11.16 9.47
CA LEU A 139 10.23 10.37 8.25
C LEU A 139 11.45 9.44 8.29
N LEU A 140 12.61 9.95 8.70
CA LEU A 140 13.81 9.13 8.86
C LEU A 140 13.63 8.11 9.98
N THR A 141 12.94 8.46 11.07
CA THR A 141 12.57 7.51 12.12
C THR A 141 11.67 6.41 11.60
N LEU A 142 10.67 6.74 10.78
CA LEU A 142 9.77 5.78 10.14
C LEU A 142 10.54 4.83 9.21
N TYR A 143 11.41 5.36 8.34
CA TYR A 143 12.29 4.58 7.49
C TYR A 143 13.20 3.64 8.32
N ARG A 144 13.82 4.14 9.40
CA ARG A 144 14.67 3.32 10.27
C ARG A 144 13.89 2.20 10.93
N LYS A 145 12.70 2.49 11.44
CA LYS A 145 11.84 1.51 12.13
C LYS A 145 11.30 0.45 11.17
N THR A 146 10.83 0.83 9.98
CA THR A 146 10.38 -0.14 8.96
C THR A 146 11.51 -1.08 8.56
N ARG A 147 12.67 -0.52 8.18
CA ARG A 147 13.86 -1.30 7.82
C ARG A 147 14.35 -2.20 8.96
N SER A 148 14.47 -1.69 10.19
CA SER A 148 14.92 -2.50 11.33
C SER A 148 13.95 -3.62 11.68
N ARG A 149 12.68 -3.48 11.29
CA ARG A 149 11.62 -4.46 11.54
C ARG A 149 11.33 -5.34 10.33
N LYS A 150 12.23 -5.37 9.33
CA LYS A 150 12.20 -6.27 8.18
C LYS A 150 10.95 -6.10 7.30
N THR A 151 10.49 -4.87 7.13
CA THR A 151 9.37 -4.52 6.25
C THR A 151 9.79 -3.48 5.23
N ASN A 152 9.07 -3.42 4.11
CA ASN A 152 9.17 -2.31 3.17
C ASN A 152 8.47 -1.06 3.72
N LEU A 153 8.88 0.11 3.24
CA LEU A 153 8.20 1.38 3.45
C LEU A 153 7.64 1.88 2.11
N LEU A 154 6.34 2.11 2.05
CA LEU A 154 5.66 2.82 0.97
C LEU A 154 5.25 4.22 1.46
N LEU A 155 5.95 5.24 0.97
CA LEU A 155 5.72 6.62 1.39
C LEU A 155 4.85 7.37 0.36
N ASN A 156 3.64 7.76 0.75
CA ASN A 156 2.74 8.54 -0.09
C ASN A 156 3.18 10.00 -0.22
N ALA A 157 3.10 10.51 -1.44
CA ALA A 157 3.26 11.93 -1.79
C ALA A 157 2.18 12.31 -2.80
N ALA A 158 1.34 13.29 -2.46
CA ALA A 158 0.15 13.60 -3.25
C ALA A 158 0.42 14.73 -4.27
N PRO A 159 0.05 14.55 -5.55
CA PRO A 159 -0.01 15.64 -6.51
C PRO A 159 -1.11 16.66 -6.15
N ASP A 160 -0.86 17.93 -6.47
CA ASP A 160 -1.85 19.00 -6.34
C ASP A 160 -2.91 18.97 -7.46
N ARG A 161 -3.83 19.94 -7.43
CA ARG A 161 -4.90 20.10 -8.43
C ARG A 161 -4.40 20.45 -9.84
N HIS A 162 -3.11 20.73 -10.01
CA HIS A 162 -2.47 20.92 -11.29
C HIS A 162 -1.75 19.66 -11.78
N GLY A 163 -1.89 18.53 -11.05
CA GLY A 163 -1.25 17.26 -11.38
C GLY A 163 0.25 17.24 -11.10
N ARG A 164 0.74 18.11 -10.19
CA ARG A 164 2.17 18.24 -9.91
C ARG A 164 2.51 17.98 -8.45
N LEU A 165 3.71 17.44 -8.24
CA LEU A 165 4.49 17.52 -7.00
C LEU A 165 4.50 18.96 -6.42
N PRO A 166 3.87 19.34 -5.28
CA PRO A 166 4.17 20.63 -4.68
C PRO A 166 5.67 20.76 -4.40
N ALA A 167 6.23 21.96 -4.58
CA ALA A 167 7.67 22.19 -4.38
C ALA A 167 8.13 21.81 -2.96
N THR A 168 7.28 22.04 -1.95
CA THR A 168 7.51 21.63 -0.55
C THR A 168 7.60 20.11 -0.38
N THR A 169 6.76 19.36 -1.08
CA THR A 169 6.79 17.89 -1.11
C THR A 169 8.07 17.37 -1.75
N VAL A 170 8.45 17.92 -2.90
CA VAL A 170 9.69 17.55 -3.59
C VAL A 170 10.92 17.87 -2.72
N GLN A 171 10.96 19.05 -2.10
CA GLN A 171 12.03 19.43 -1.19
C GLN A 171 12.15 18.46 0.00
N CYS A 172 11.03 18.10 0.64
CA CYS A 172 10.99 17.14 1.74
C CYS A 172 11.51 15.75 1.31
N LEU A 173 11.12 15.26 0.12
CA LEU A 173 11.62 13.99 -0.43
C LEU A 173 13.14 14.02 -0.66
N LEU A 174 13.67 15.13 -1.20
CA LEU A 174 15.11 15.28 -1.43
C LEU A 174 15.90 15.31 -0.12
N GLU A 175 15.42 16.05 0.88
CA GLU A 175 16.02 16.11 2.22
C GLU A 175 16.00 14.75 2.92
N LEU A 176 14.88 14.01 2.83
CA LEU A 176 14.80 12.63 3.33
C LEU A 176 15.80 11.72 2.61
N GLY A 177 15.89 11.82 1.28
CA GLY A 177 16.85 11.04 0.50
C GLY A 177 18.31 11.33 0.89
N GLU A 178 18.66 12.58 1.16
CA GLU A 178 19.97 12.93 1.71
C GLU A 178 20.22 12.35 3.09
N ALA A 179 19.22 12.41 3.97
CA ALA A 179 19.31 11.87 5.33
C ALA A 179 19.51 10.35 5.31
N ILE A 180 18.81 9.61 4.43
CA ILE A 180 18.98 8.17 4.23
C ILE A 180 20.39 7.87 3.71
N ARG A 181 20.89 8.58 2.69
CA ARG A 181 22.26 8.37 2.17
C ARG A 181 23.34 8.62 3.22
N LYS A 182 23.17 9.62 4.09
CA LYS A 182 24.08 9.91 5.21
C LYS A 182 24.05 8.80 6.27
N LEU A 183 22.90 8.16 6.46
CA LEU A 183 22.73 7.04 7.38
C LEU A 183 23.39 5.75 6.85
N GLU A 184 23.21 5.44 5.56
CA GLU A 184 23.71 4.18 4.95
C GLU A 184 25.20 4.17 4.65
N LYS A 185 25.85 5.34 4.59
CA LYS A 185 27.32 5.45 4.43
C LYS A 185 28.11 5.18 5.72
N LYS A 186 27.43 4.99 6.85
CA LYS A 186 28.03 4.67 8.15
C LYS A 186 27.86 3.19 8.44
#